data_AF-A0A7X6DR85-F1
#
_entry.id   AF-A0A7X6DR85-F1
#
_cell.length_a   1.000
_cell.length_b   1.000
_cell.length_c   1.000
_cell.angle_alpha   90.00
_cell.angle_beta   90.00
_cell.angle_gamma   90.00
#
_symmetry.space_group_name_H-M   'P 1'
#
loop_
_entity.id
_entity.type
_entity.pdbx_description
1 polymer ?
#
loop_
_entity_poly.entity_id
_entity_poly.type
_entity_poly.pdbx_seq_one_letter_code
_entity_poly.pdbx_strand_id
1 'polypeptide(L)'
;MQEESWAAAGEEEKTRFAVPAILFLITIFTTLLAGSYQEGGEPFRRPADLVKGIPFSFTLMSILFVHEMGHYVTSKYYGVKTTLPYFIPGPWAPFGIGTFGAFIRMRSPILRKNALLDIGAAGPIAGFVVSIFAVGVGLYSSKIVEIQEGNALLRLGDPLMFTFLAHFLGKVPPAGYDVALSSVAFAGWFGLFVTSMNLLPIGQLDGGHIAYALLGRKQRFLSIGMVVTLIILGVIGWPGWYIWAILISFLGLHHPPTIDEDVPLDLKHQLIGWGSIVLFIVTFMPVPFKI
;
A
#
# COMPACT_ATOMS: atom_id res chain seq x y z
N MET A 1 27.80 -32.00 17.49
CA MET A 1 27.99 -30.57 17.81
C MET A 1 28.35 -29.70 16.62
N GLN A 2 29.50 -29.88 15.95
CA GLN A 2 29.89 -28.97 14.85
C GLN A 2 29.03 -29.18 13.60
N GLU A 3 28.83 -30.42 13.14
CA GLU A 3 27.93 -30.75 12.01
C GLU A 3 26.47 -30.35 12.25
N GLU A 4 25.97 -30.51 13.49
CA GLU A 4 24.63 -30.05 13.88
C GLU A 4 24.51 -28.52 13.84
N SER A 5 25.59 -27.79 14.19
CA SER A 5 25.64 -26.33 14.08
C SER A 5 25.65 -25.85 12.63
N TRP A 6 26.34 -26.55 11.72
CA TRP A 6 26.33 -26.22 10.29
C TRP A 6 24.99 -26.58 9.63
N ALA A 7 24.37 -27.69 10.04
CA ALA A 7 23.04 -28.07 9.60
C ALA A 7 21.98 -27.07 10.07
N ALA A 8 22.02 -26.65 11.34
CA ALA A 8 21.12 -25.65 11.91
C ALA A 8 21.30 -24.27 11.24
N ALA A 9 22.54 -23.83 10.99
CA ALA A 9 22.81 -22.59 10.27
C ALA A 9 22.30 -22.63 8.81
N GLY A 10 22.46 -23.78 8.14
CA GLY A 10 21.93 -24.01 6.79
C GLY A 10 20.41 -24.08 6.73
N GLU A 11 19.75 -24.61 7.77
CA GLU A 11 18.29 -24.59 7.91
C GLU A 11 17.76 -23.18 8.21
N GLU A 12 18.46 -22.41 9.04
CA GLU A 12 18.11 -21.02 9.38
C GLU A 12 18.26 -20.10 8.15
N GLU A 13 19.26 -20.34 7.30
CA GLU A 13 19.43 -19.64 6.03
C GLU A 13 18.38 -20.07 4.99
N LYS A 14 18.07 -21.37 4.86
CA LYS A 14 17.02 -21.86 3.94
C LYS A 14 15.63 -21.32 4.32
N THR A 15 15.26 -21.36 5.60
CA THR A 15 13.97 -20.80 6.06
C THR A 15 13.88 -19.29 5.87
N ARG A 16 15.02 -18.58 5.97
CA ARG A 16 15.10 -17.13 5.71
C ARG A 16 14.65 -16.73 4.30
N PHE A 17 14.82 -17.61 3.29
CA PHE A 17 14.40 -17.35 1.91
C PHE A 17 13.14 -18.12 1.50
N ALA A 18 12.94 -19.33 2.03
CA ALA A 18 11.82 -20.18 1.66
C ALA A 18 10.47 -19.56 2.05
N VAL A 19 10.34 -19.02 3.27
CA VAL A 19 9.07 -18.45 3.74
C VAL A 19 8.64 -17.23 2.91
N PRO A 20 9.49 -16.20 2.69
CA PRO A 20 9.15 -15.10 1.77
C PRO A 20 8.78 -15.57 0.35
N ALA A 21 9.53 -16.54 -0.19
CA ALA A 21 9.29 -17.04 -1.55
C ALA A 21 7.95 -17.78 -1.67
N ILE A 22 7.62 -18.66 -0.71
CA ILE A 22 6.34 -19.36 -0.68
C ILE A 22 5.19 -18.36 -0.57
N LEU A 23 5.29 -17.41 0.35
CA LEU A 23 4.28 -16.37 0.54
C LEU A 23 4.09 -15.49 -0.70
N PHE A 24 5.18 -15.14 -1.39
CA PHE A 24 5.13 -14.43 -2.66
C PHE A 24 4.40 -15.24 -3.74
N LEU A 25 4.71 -16.52 -3.89
CA LEU A 25 4.03 -17.39 -4.86
C LEU A 25 2.54 -17.57 -4.54
N ILE A 26 2.18 -17.75 -3.26
CA ILE A 26 0.77 -17.85 -2.84
C ILE A 26 0.05 -16.54 -3.14
N THR A 27 0.71 -15.39 -2.90
CA THR A 27 0.11 -14.07 -3.13
C THR A 27 -0.07 -13.80 -4.63
N ILE A 28 0.87 -14.21 -5.48
CA ILE A 28 0.66 -14.19 -6.93
C ILE A 28 -0.56 -15.02 -7.30
N PHE A 29 -0.68 -16.23 -6.75
CA PHE A 29 -1.82 -17.10 -7.06
C PHE A 29 -3.16 -16.48 -6.63
N THR A 30 -3.26 -15.95 -5.41
CA THR A 30 -4.49 -15.32 -4.91
C THR A 30 -4.83 -14.02 -5.65
N THR A 31 -3.84 -13.23 -6.07
CA THR A 31 -4.08 -12.03 -6.89
C THR A 31 -4.46 -12.38 -8.34
N LEU A 32 -3.92 -13.46 -8.91
CA LEU A 32 -4.37 -13.99 -10.21
C LEU A 32 -5.83 -14.43 -10.16
N LEU A 33 -6.23 -15.10 -9.07
CA LEU A 33 -7.64 -15.45 -8.86
C LEU A 33 -8.51 -14.19 -8.81
N ALA A 34 -8.14 -13.19 -7.99
CA ALA A 34 -8.89 -11.94 -7.87
C ALA A 34 -9.06 -11.23 -9.22
N GLY A 35 -7.97 -11.06 -9.97
CA GLY A 35 -8.00 -10.44 -11.29
C GLY A 35 -8.84 -11.25 -12.30
N SER A 36 -8.76 -12.58 -12.26
CA SER A 36 -9.58 -13.43 -13.12
C SER A 36 -11.06 -13.27 -12.83
N TYR A 37 -11.46 -13.21 -11.55
CA TYR A 37 -12.87 -12.99 -11.16
C TYR A 37 -13.36 -11.60 -11.55
N GLN A 38 -12.50 -10.58 -11.42
CA GLN A 38 -12.82 -9.21 -11.84
C GLN A 38 -13.15 -9.12 -13.34
N GLU A 39 -12.44 -9.88 -14.17
CA GLU A 39 -12.68 -9.97 -15.62
C GLU A 39 -13.79 -11.00 -15.98
N GLY A 40 -14.57 -11.47 -15.00
CA GLY A 40 -15.66 -12.43 -15.19
C GLY A 40 -15.21 -13.85 -15.53
N GLY A 41 -13.95 -14.19 -15.29
CA GLY A 41 -13.40 -15.53 -15.40
C GLY A 41 -13.75 -16.42 -14.20
N GLU A 42 -13.82 -17.73 -14.43
CA GLU A 42 -14.12 -18.73 -13.40
C GLU A 42 -13.00 -19.78 -13.34
N PRO A 43 -11.83 -19.46 -12.75
CA PRO A 43 -10.63 -20.28 -12.86
C PRO A 43 -10.78 -21.69 -12.25
N PHE A 44 -11.67 -21.88 -11.28
CA PHE A 44 -11.97 -23.22 -10.74
C PHE A 44 -12.82 -24.08 -11.67
N ARG A 45 -13.59 -23.48 -12.60
CA ARG A 45 -14.33 -24.23 -13.63
C ARG A 45 -13.53 -24.35 -14.93
N ARG A 46 -12.82 -23.28 -15.30
CA ARG A 46 -11.97 -23.20 -16.49
C ARG A 46 -10.59 -22.66 -16.09
N PRO A 47 -9.60 -23.52 -15.80
CA PRO A 47 -8.28 -23.08 -15.34
C PRO A 47 -7.56 -22.09 -16.27
N ALA A 48 -7.85 -22.12 -17.58
CA ALA A 48 -7.32 -21.15 -18.55
C ALA A 48 -7.76 -19.69 -18.26
N ASP A 49 -8.88 -19.48 -17.55
CA ASP A 49 -9.35 -18.14 -17.19
C ASP A 49 -8.35 -17.43 -16.25
N LEU A 50 -7.44 -18.12 -15.55
CA LEU A 50 -6.38 -17.52 -14.74
C LEU A 50 -5.54 -16.49 -15.52
N VAL A 51 -5.38 -16.68 -16.83
CA VAL A 51 -4.63 -15.76 -17.70
C VAL A 51 -5.26 -14.36 -17.71
N LYS A 52 -6.59 -14.26 -17.54
CA LYS A 52 -7.30 -12.98 -17.45
C LYS A 52 -6.88 -12.16 -16.23
N GLY A 53 -6.42 -12.81 -15.16
CA GLY A 53 -5.95 -12.14 -13.95
C GLY A 53 -4.53 -11.58 -14.04
N ILE A 54 -3.76 -11.92 -15.09
CA ILE A 54 -2.36 -11.50 -15.22
C ILE A 54 -2.20 -9.98 -15.19
N PRO A 55 -2.97 -9.16 -15.94
CA PRO A 55 -2.80 -7.71 -15.94
C PRO A 55 -2.97 -7.10 -14.54
N PHE A 56 -3.98 -7.55 -13.79
CA PHE A 56 -4.22 -7.10 -12.42
C PHE A 56 -3.10 -7.56 -11.47
N SER A 57 -2.84 -8.88 -11.41
CA SER A 57 -1.86 -9.47 -10.49
C SER A 57 -0.46 -8.92 -10.72
N PHE A 58 0.00 -8.88 -11.98
CA PHE A 58 1.33 -8.35 -12.32
C PHE A 58 1.48 -6.88 -11.91
N THR A 59 0.46 -6.05 -12.18
CA THR A 59 0.49 -4.63 -11.85
C THR A 59 0.51 -4.42 -10.33
N LEU A 60 -0.40 -5.08 -9.61
CA LEU A 60 -0.50 -4.94 -8.15
C LEU A 60 0.76 -5.47 -7.44
N MET A 61 1.24 -6.65 -7.82
CA MET A 61 2.46 -7.23 -7.24
C MET A 61 3.68 -6.36 -7.54
N SER A 62 3.77 -5.73 -8.72
CA SER A 62 4.84 -4.79 -9.04
C SER A 62 4.82 -3.56 -8.14
N ILE A 63 3.65 -2.99 -7.89
CA ILE A 63 3.49 -1.82 -6.99
C ILE A 63 3.95 -2.19 -5.57
N LEU A 64 3.43 -3.29 -5.01
CA LEU A 64 3.79 -3.74 -3.67
C LEU A 64 5.27 -4.10 -3.56
N PHE A 65 5.82 -4.79 -4.56
CA PHE A 65 7.22 -5.14 -4.59
C PHE A 65 8.12 -3.90 -4.63
N VAL A 66 7.83 -2.94 -5.51
CA VAL A 66 8.63 -1.70 -5.63
C VAL A 66 8.51 -0.84 -4.36
N HIS A 67 7.33 -0.78 -3.74
CA HIS A 67 7.14 -0.15 -2.43
C HIS A 67 8.09 -0.74 -1.38
N GLU A 68 8.03 -2.06 -1.16
CA GLU A 68 8.87 -2.72 -0.17
C GLU A 68 10.36 -2.65 -0.50
N MET A 69 10.71 -2.69 -1.79
CA MET A 69 12.08 -2.50 -2.23
C MET A 69 12.59 -1.09 -1.97
N GLY A 70 11.73 -0.06 -2.02
CA GLY A 70 12.08 1.30 -1.60
C GLY A 70 12.55 1.37 -0.15
N HIS A 71 11.82 0.71 0.75
CA HIS A 71 12.23 0.56 2.15
C HIS A 71 13.53 -0.26 2.28
N TYR A 72 13.63 -1.38 1.58
CA TYR A 72 14.78 -2.28 1.65
C TYR A 72 16.08 -1.59 1.21
N VAL A 73 16.07 -0.92 0.06
CA VAL A 73 17.24 -0.23 -0.50
C VAL A 73 17.70 0.89 0.43
N THR A 74 16.76 1.71 0.91
CA THR A 74 17.07 2.82 1.81
C THR A 74 17.56 2.33 3.16
N SER A 75 16.98 1.25 3.69
CA SER A 75 17.46 0.60 4.92
C SER A 75 18.89 0.10 4.76
N LYS A 76 19.21 -0.52 3.62
CA LYS A 76 20.57 -0.99 3.31
C LYS A 76 21.56 0.17 3.20
N TYR A 77 21.16 1.28 2.59
CA TYR A 77 21.97 2.50 2.53
C TYR A 77 22.32 3.05 3.92
N TYR A 78 21.36 3.03 4.85
CA TYR A 78 21.57 3.47 6.24
C TYR A 78 22.18 2.41 7.17
N GLY A 79 22.48 1.21 6.67
CA GLY A 79 23.04 0.11 7.45
C GLY A 79 22.05 -0.56 8.41
N VAL A 80 20.75 -0.38 8.19
CA VAL A 80 19.69 -0.99 9.00
C VAL A 80 19.40 -2.40 8.48
N LYS A 81 19.48 -3.41 9.36
CA LYS A 81 19.27 -4.82 9.00
C LYS A 81 17.78 -5.09 8.79
N THR A 82 17.42 -5.65 7.63
CA THR A 82 16.05 -5.97 7.26
C THR A 82 15.92 -7.40 6.72
N THR A 83 14.69 -7.87 6.60
CA THR A 83 14.32 -9.10 5.89
C THR A 83 14.03 -8.80 4.42
N LEU A 84 13.88 -9.86 3.61
CA LEU A 84 13.21 -9.73 2.33
C LEU A 84 11.71 -9.45 2.54
N PRO A 85 11.01 -8.88 1.55
CA PRO A 85 9.59 -8.59 1.66
C PRO A 85 8.76 -9.85 1.90
N TYR A 86 7.90 -9.81 2.92
CA TYR A 86 6.87 -10.81 3.15
C TYR A 86 5.57 -10.34 2.51
N PHE A 87 5.13 -11.03 1.47
CA PHE A 87 3.83 -10.78 0.85
C PHE A 87 2.75 -11.53 1.61
N ILE A 88 1.62 -10.89 1.88
CA ILE A 88 0.54 -11.49 2.66
C ILE A 88 -0.60 -11.84 1.70
N PRO A 89 -0.88 -13.13 1.45
CA PRO A 89 -2.02 -13.53 0.65
C PRO A 89 -3.32 -13.14 1.36
N GLY A 90 -4.30 -12.71 0.59
CA GLY A 90 -5.59 -12.28 1.08
C GLY A 90 -6.73 -12.98 0.33
N PRO A 91 -7.98 -12.77 0.77
CA PRO A 91 -9.14 -13.29 0.06
C PRO A 91 -9.20 -12.72 -1.35
N TRP A 92 -9.65 -13.52 -2.31
CA TRP A 92 -9.77 -13.14 -3.73
C TRP A 92 -11.22 -12.93 -4.18
N ALA A 93 -12.22 -13.38 -3.41
CA ALA A 93 -13.65 -13.26 -3.74
C ALA A 93 -14.51 -13.20 -2.46
N PRO A 94 -15.70 -12.57 -2.48
CA PRO A 94 -16.33 -11.85 -3.61
C PRO A 94 -15.84 -10.40 -3.79
N PHE A 95 -15.24 -9.78 -2.77
CA PHE A 95 -14.74 -8.39 -2.82
C PHE A 95 -13.23 -8.28 -2.49
N GLY A 96 -12.53 -9.41 -2.56
CA GLY A 96 -11.12 -9.50 -2.21
C GLY A 96 -10.21 -9.17 -3.38
N ILE A 97 -9.07 -8.55 -3.10
CA ILE A 97 -8.03 -8.21 -4.10
C ILE A 97 -6.89 -9.23 -4.16
N GLY A 98 -6.99 -10.32 -3.39
CA GLY A 98 -6.00 -11.40 -3.36
C GLY A 98 -4.78 -11.15 -2.46
N THR A 99 -4.67 -10.00 -1.80
CA THR A 99 -3.55 -9.69 -0.88
C THR A 99 -3.97 -8.73 0.23
N PHE A 100 -3.31 -8.84 1.39
CA PHE A 100 -3.36 -7.81 2.45
C PHE A 100 -2.20 -6.81 2.35
N GLY A 101 -1.36 -6.92 1.32
CA GLY A 101 -0.16 -6.11 1.12
C GLY A 101 1.11 -6.92 1.32
N ALA A 102 2.20 -6.21 1.55
CA ALA A 102 3.50 -6.77 1.87
C ALA A 102 4.15 -5.94 2.98
N PHE A 103 5.18 -6.47 3.62
CA PHE A 103 5.99 -5.71 4.56
C PHE A 103 7.41 -6.28 4.65
N ILE A 104 8.38 -5.42 4.89
CA ILE A 104 9.69 -5.81 5.40
C ILE A 104 9.71 -5.77 6.93
N ARG A 105 10.30 -6.81 7.54
CA ARG A 105 10.59 -6.81 8.98
C ARG A 105 11.95 -6.20 9.26
N MET A 106 11.99 -5.17 10.10
CA MET A 106 13.23 -4.59 10.64
C MET A 106 13.84 -5.53 11.69
N ARG A 107 15.14 -5.81 11.58
CA ARG A 107 15.92 -6.68 12.50
C ARG A 107 16.87 -5.91 13.42
N SER A 108 17.01 -4.60 13.20
CA SER A 108 17.78 -3.69 14.06
C SER A 108 17.01 -2.37 14.20
N PRO A 109 17.17 -1.64 15.32
CA PRO A 109 16.50 -0.36 15.51
C PRO A 109 17.02 0.70 14.53
N ILE A 110 16.15 1.64 14.17
CA ILE A 110 16.52 2.83 13.39
C ILE A 110 16.92 3.91 14.40
N LEU A 111 18.22 4.20 14.47
CA LEU A 111 18.76 5.06 15.54
C LEU A 111 18.72 6.55 15.20
N ARG A 112 18.67 6.89 13.91
CA ARG A 112 18.78 8.26 13.41
C ARG A 112 17.46 8.75 12.82
N LYS A 113 17.08 9.99 13.14
CA LYS A 113 15.82 10.60 12.73
C LYS A 113 15.73 10.83 11.22
N ASN A 114 16.85 11.19 10.59
CA ASN A 114 16.91 11.34 9.13
C ASN A 114 16.74 9.99 8.40
N ALA A 115 17.37 8.93 8.91
CA ALA A 115 17.22 7.58 8.39
C ALA A 115 15.77 7.08 8.55
N LEU A 116 15.13 7.38 9.69
CA LEU A 116 13.73 7.05 9.92
C LEU A 116 12.81 7.72 8.89
N LEU A 117 13.03 9.00 8.62
CA LEU A 117 12.26 9.77 7.63
C LEU A 117 12.46 9.20 6.22
N ASP A 118 13.70 9.00 5.80
CA ASP A 118 14.02 8.53 4.45
C ASP A 118 13.51 7.11 4.22
N ILE A 119 13.69 6.21 5.18
CA ILE A 119 13.17 4.84 5.09
C ILE A 119 11.65 4.89 5.02
N GLY A 120 10.98 5.67 5.87
CA GLY A 120 9.52 5.81 5.87
C GLY A 120 8.99 6.39 4.56
N ALA A 121 9.68 7.36 3.95
CA ALA A 121 9.22 8.00 2.71
C ALA A 121 9.51 7.17 1.45
N ALA A 122 10.62 6.41 1.43
CA ALA A 122 11.10 5.76 0.21
C ALA A 122 10.12 4.74 -0.38
N GLY A 123 9.48 3.91 0.45
CA GLY A 123 8.50 2.92 -0.03
C GLY A 123 7.27 3.56 -0.66
N PRO A 124 6.53 4.41 0.08
CA PRO A 124 5.37 5.13 -0.46
C PRO A 124 5.67 5.92 -1.74
N ILE A 125 6.81 6.61 -1.82
CA ILE A 125 7.20 7.34 -3.03
C ILE A 125 7.43 6.38 -4.20
N ALA A 126 8.14 5.27 -3.99
CA ALA A 126 8.43 4.29 -5.03
C ALA A 126 7.15 3.59 -5.52
N GLY A 127 6.29 3.13 -4.60
CA GLY A 127 5.00 2.52 -4.92
C GLY A 127 4.06 3.48 -5.65
N PHE A 128 4.03 4.75 -5.24
CA PHE A 128 3.25 5.80 -5.88
C PHE A 128 3.64 6.04 -7.34
N VAL A 129 4.94 6.09 -7.65
CA VAL A 129 5.42 6.30 -9.03
C VAL A 129 4.92 5.17 -9.95
N VAL A 130 5.01 3.91 -9.49
CA VAL A 130 4.49 2.77 -10.25
C VAL A 130 2.96 2.84 -10.37
N SER A 131 2.28 3.26 -9.31
CA SER A 131 0.82 3.40 -9.29
C SER A 131 0.32 4.46 -10.27
N ILE A 132 0.95 5.63 -10.35
CA ILE A 132 0.62 6.67 -11.35
C ILE A 132 0.79 6.11 -12.77
N PHE A 133 1.89 5.42 -13.03
CA PHE A 133 2.14 4.84 -14.34
C PHE A 133 1.07 3.81 -14.70
N ALA A 134 0.71 2.93 -13.76
CA ALA A 134 -0.35 1.95 -13.92
C ALA A 134 -1.72 2.60 -14.16
N VAL A 135 -2.09 3.64 -13.40
CA VAL A 135 -3.33 4.40 -13.62
C VAL A 135 -3.31 5.03 -15.02
N GLY A 136 -2.22 5.69 -15.40
CA GLY A 136 -2.09 6.33 -16.70
C GLY A 136 -2.26 5.35 -17.86
N VAL A 137 -1.55 4.23 -17.85
CA VAL A 137 -1.69 3.16 -18.87
C VAL A 137 -3.07 2.53 -18.83
N GLY A 138 -3.57 2.23 -17.63
CA GLY A 138 -4.85 1.56 -17.44
C GLY A 138 -6.05 2.39 -17.91
N LEU A 139 -6.02 3.71 -17.71
CA LEU A 139 -7.09 4.63 -18.14
C LEU A 139 -7.28 4.67 -19.65
N TYR A 140 -6.25 4.37 -20.45
CA TYR A 140 -6.41 4.23 -21.90
C TYR A 140 -7.25 3.01 -22.29
N SER A 141 -7.16 1.93 -21.50
CA SER A 141 -7.88 0.68 -21.72
C SER A 141 -9.23 0.61 -20.98
N SER A 142 -9.50 1.57 -20.09
CA SER A 142 -10.76 1.68 -19.37
C SER A 142 -11.90 2.14 -20.29
N LYS A 143 -13.13 1.70 -19.97
CA LYS A 143 -14.34 2.01 -20.75
C LYS A 143 -15.20 3.00 -19.98
N ILE A 144 -15.78 3.95 -20.69
CA ILE A 144 -16.78 4.85 -20.11
C ILE A 144 -18.14 4.16 -20.22
N VAL A 145 -18.80 3.94 -19.09
CA VAL A 145 -20.08 3.24 -18.99
C VAL A 145 -21.13 4.16 -18.38
N GLU A 146 -22.37 4.02 -18.82
CA GLU A 146 -23.49 4.78 -18.28
C GLU A 146 -23.80 4.32 -16.85
N ILE A 147 -24.06 5.28 -15.97
CA ILE A 147 -24.48 5.00 -14.60
C ILE A 147 -25.93 4.53 -14.64
N GLN A 148 -26.13 3.21 -14.65
CA GLN A 148 -27.47 2.62 -14.57
C GLN A 148 -27.95 2.58 -13.12
N GLU A 149 -29.10 3.18 -12.83
CA GLU A 149 -29.79 3.01 -11.54
C GLU A 149 -30.21 1.53 -11.40
N GLY A 150 -29.67 0.84 -10.38
CA GLY A 150 -30.04 -0.54 -10.05
C GLY A 150 -28.96 -1.60 -10.31
N ASN A 151 -27.92 -1.30 -11.07
CA ASN A 151 -26.70 -2.11 -11.05
C ASN A 151 -25.81 -1.58 -9.92
N ALA A 152 -25.71 -2.34 -8.83
CA ALA A 152 -24.76 -2.12 -7.74
C ALA A 152 -23.31 -2.37 -8.22
N LEU A 153 -22.89 -1.66 -9.28
CA LEU A 153 -21.50 -1.62 -9.69
C LEU A 153 -20.77 -0.84 -8.58
N LEU A 154 -19.86 -1.52 -7.89
CA LEU A 154 -19.04 -0.92 -6.84
C LEU A 154 -18.35 0.33 -7.40
N ARG A 155 -18.76 1.51 -6.96
CA ARG A 155 -18.16 2.76 -7.39
C ARG A 155 -16.96 3.05 -6.53
N LEU A 156 -15.86 3.44 -7.16
CA LEU A 156 -14.63 3.76 -6.47
C LEU A 156 -14.62 5.25 -6.09
N GLY A 157 -13.96 5.57 -4.98
CA GLY A 157 -13.61 6.95 -4.67
C GLY A 157 -12.55 7.46 -5.64
N ASP A 158 -12.52 8.77 -5.89
CA ASP A 158 -11.51 9.38 -6.75
C ASP A 158 -10.52 10.16 -5.88
N PRO A 159 -9.31 9.63 -5.59
CA PRO A 159 -8.28 10.43 -4.95
C PRO A 159 -7.90 11.59 -5.87
N LEU A 160 -7.43 12.71 -5.30
CA LEU A 160 -7.06 13.90 -6.08
C LEU A 160 -6.10 13.56 -7.22
N MET A 161 -5.13 12.66 -6.98
CA MET A 161 -4.19 12.22 -8.00
C MET A 161 -4.87 11.47 -9.15
N PHE A 162 -5.84 10.59 -8.87
CA PHE A 162 -6.58 9.89 -9.92
C PHE A 162 -7.41 10.86 -10.76
N THR A 163 -8.13 11.77 -10.11
CA THR A 163 -8.92 12.82 -10.79
C THR A 163 -8.03 13.70 -11.65
N PHE A 164 -6.85 14.08 -11.14
CA PHE A 164 -5.86 14.84 -11.90
C PHE A 164 -5.39 14.09 -13.14
N LEU A 165 -5.02 12.80 -13.02
CA LEU A 165 -4.61 11.98 -14.16
C LEU A 165 -5.72 11.81 -15.19
N ALA A 166 -6.96 11.55 -14.74
CA ALA A 166 -8.11 11.44 -15.63
C ALA A 166 -8.36 12.74 -16.42
N HIS A 167 -8.25 13.90 -15.77
CA HIS A 167 -8.33 15.21 -16.43
C HIS A 167 -7.18 15.44 -17.40
N PHE A 168 -5.95 15.18 -16.96
CA PHE A 168 -4.74 15.37 -17.75
C PHE A 168 -4.74 14.53 -19.03
N LEU A 169 -5.27 13.30 -18.96
CA LEU A 169 -5.37 12.39 -20.10
C LEU A 169 -6.64 12.58 -20.94
N GLY A 170 -7.52 13.53 -20.58
CA GLY A 170 -8.78 13.76 -21.29
C GLY A 170 -9.79 12.61 -21.15
N LYS A 171 -9.70 11.84 -20.06
CA LYS A 171 -10.53 10.65 -19.75
C LYS A 171 -11.61 10.95 -18.72
N VAL A 172 -12.07 12.20 -18.65
CA VAL A 172 -13.14 12.62 -17.73
C VAL A 172 -14.48 12.10 -18.27
N PRO A 173 -15.23 11.29 -17.50
CA PRO A 173 -16.52 10.81 -17.94
C PRO A 173 -17.54 11.98 -18.00
N PRO A 174 -18.42 12.02 -19.02
CA PRO A 174 -19.54 12.96 -19.06
C PRO A 174 -20.50 12.78 -17.87
N ALA A 175 -21.34 13.78 -17.61
CA ALA A 175 -22.38 13.67 -16.58
C ALA A 175 -23.28 12.45 -16.83
N GLY A 176 -23.51 11.63 -15.81
CA GLY A 176 -24.26 10.38 -15.92
C GLY A 176 -23.45 9.17 -16.37
N TYR A 177 -22.14 9.31 -16.58
CA TYR A 177 -21.22 8.21 -16.90
C TYR A 177 -20.15 8.04 -15.82
N ASP A 178 -19.60 6.83 -15.72
CA ASP A 178 -18.46 6.49 -14.87
C ASP A 178 -17.41 5.71 -15.68
N VAL A 179 -16.18 5.66 -15.18
CA VAL A 179 -15.09 4.92 -15.82
C VAL A 179 -15.03 3.51 -15.24
N ALA A 180 -15.47 2.52 -16.03
CA ALA A 180 -15.20 1.12 -15.74
C ALA A 180 -13.70 0.86 -15.91
N LEU A 181 -12.99 0.81 -14.78
CA LEU A 181 -11.55 0.65 -14.75
C LEU A 181 -11.13 -0.69 -15.36
N SER A 182 -10.13 -0.65 -16.24
CA SER A 182 -9.41 -1.87 -16.62
C SER A 182 -8.72 -2.48 -15.40
N SER A 183 -8.41 -3.78 -15.45
CA SER A 183 -7.60 -4.48 -14.43
C SER A 183 -6.33 -3.72 -14.02
N VAL A 184 -5.64 -3.09 -14.98
CA VAL A 184 -4.43 -2.31 -14.73
C VAL A 184 -4.73 -0.99 -14.02
N ALA A 185 -5.78 -0.26 -14.46
CA ALA A 185 -6.19 0.99 -13.81
C ALA A 185 -6.67 0.73 -12.37
N PHE A 186 -7.41 -0.34 -12.15
CA PHE A 186 -7.88 -0.74 -10.82
C PHE A 186 -6.72 -1.12 -9.90
N ALA A 187 -5.74 -1.89 -10.38
CA ALA A 187 -4.53 -2.18 -9.62
C ALA A 187 -3.73 -0.91 -9.28
N GLY A 188 -3.60 0.03 -10.23
CA GLY A 188 -2.96 1.32 -9.99
C GLY A 188 -3.71 2.17 -8.96
N TRP A 189 -5.04 2.24 -9.07
CA TRP A 189 -5.90 2.87 -8.07
C TRP A 189 -5.72 2.26 -6.69
N PHE A 190 -5.66 0.93 -6.60
CA PHE A 190 -5.42 0.25 -5.34
C PHE A 190 -4.01 0.55 -4.80
N GLY A 191 -3.02 0.71 -5.67
CA GLY A 191 -1.68 1.19 -5.30
C GLY A 191 -1.70 2.60 -4.67
N LEU A 192 -2.49 3.52 -5.20
CA LEU A 192 -2.71 4.83 -4.57
C LEU A 192 -3.37 4.68 -3.19
N PHE A 193 -4.37 3.80 -3.07
CA PHE A 193 -5.03 3.50 -1.81
C PHE A 193 -4.03 2.95 -0.77
N VAL A 194 -3.22 1.94 -1.11
CA VAL A 194 -2.18 1.38 -0.24
C VAL A 194 -1.16 2.44 0.17
N THR A 195 -0.73 3.29 -0.77
CA THR A 195 0.17 4.41 -0.47
C THR A 195 -0.43 5.32 0.59
N SER A 196 -1.71 5.69 0.46
CA SER A 196 -2.40 6.54 1.44
C SER A 196 -2.53 5.88 2.81
N MET A 197 -2.79 4.56 2.84
CA MET A 197 -2.89 3.78 4.07
C MET A 197 -1.56 3.73 4.81
N ASN A 198 -0.46 3.48 4.08
CA ASN A 198 0.88 3.45 4.67
C ASN A 198 1.32 4.83 5.15
N LEU A 199 0.89 5.91 4.49
CA LEU A 199 1.19 7.29 4.89
C LEU A 199 0.27 7.87 5.96
N LEU A 200 -0.67 7.08 6.53
CA LEU A 200 -1.41 7.50 7.71
C LEU A 200 -0.41 7.85 8.85
N PRO A 201 -0.54 9.02 9.49
CA PRO A 201 0.39 9.46 10.53
C PRO A 201 0.13 8.76 11.87
N ILE A 202 0.09 7.43 11.87
CA ILE A 202 -0.28 6.61 13.03
C ILE A 202 0.82 5.60 13.35
N GLY A 203 1.26 5.59 14.60
CA GLY A 203 2.08 4.51 15.15
C GLY A 203 3.36 4.23 14.37
N GLN A 204 3.52 2.98 13.96
CA GLN A 204 4.68 2.46 13.21
C GLN A 204 4.44 2.34 11.71
N LEU A 205 3.34 2.89 11.18
CA LEU A 205 3.17 3.02 9.74
C LEU A 205 4.22 3.98 9.17
N ASP A 206 4.43 3.94 7.86
CA ASP A 206 5.39 4.82 7.17
C ASP A 206 5.11 6.31 7.44
N GLY A 207 3.84 6.71 7.40
CA GLY A 207 3.41 8.05 7.77
C GLY A 207 3.66 8.38 9.24
N GLY A 208 3.61 7.39 10.13
CA GLY A 208 3.97 7.51 11.54
C GLY A 208 5.47 7.79 11.72
N HIS A 209 6.33 7.10 10.98
CA HIS A 209 7.79 7.35 10.93
C HIS A 209 8.10 8.77 10.47
N ILE A 210 7.47 9.21 9.39
CA ILE A 210 7.65 10.54 8.82
C ILE A 210 7.13 11.62 9.78
N ALA A 211 5.92 11.42 10.32
CA ALA A 211 5.33 12.36 11.28
C ALA A 211 6.15 12.47 12.57
N TYR A 212 6.70 11.36 13.06
CA TYR A 212 7.58 11.36 14.23
C TYR A 212 8.90 12.08 13.94
N ALA A 213 9.49 11.87 12.76
CA ALA A 213 10.70 12.58 12.38
C ALA A 213 10.50 14.10 12.26
N LEU A 214 9.31 14.55 11.83
CA LEU A 214 8.99 15.97 11.70
C LEU A 214 8.54 16.62 13.02
N LEU A 215 7.76 15.92 13.84
CA LEU A 215 7.04 16.48 14.99
C LEU A 215 7.54 15.96 16.36
N GLY A 216 8.42 14.96 16.37
CA GLY A 216 8.85 14.24 17.56
C GLY A 216 7.66 13.64 18.32
N ARG A 217 7.68 13.73 19.64
CA ARG A 217 6.63 13.20 20.54
C ARG A 217 5.22 13.73 20.26
N LYS A 218 5.08 14.88 19.59
CA LYS A 218 3.76 15.42 19.22
C LYS A 218 3.03 14.53 18.21
N GLN A 219 3.74 13.66 17.49
CA GLN A 219 3.16 12.67 16.60
C GLN A 219 2.11 11.79 17.30
N ARG A 220 2.24 11.52 18.60
CA ARG A 220 1.22 10.77 19.35
C ARG A 220 -0.16 11.43 19.29
N PHE A 221 -0.22 12.75 19.40
CA PHE A 221 -1.50 13.46 19.31
C PHE A 221 -2.07 13.40 17.90
N LEU A 222 -1.20 13.44 16.88
CA LEU A 222 -1.59 13.28 15.49
C LEU A 222 -2.12 11.85 15.22
N SER A 223 -1.48 10.81 15.76
CA SER A 223 -1.97 9.42 15.71
C SER A 223 -3.39 9.30 16.27
N ILE A 224 -3.62 9.85 17.47
CA ILE A 224 -4.93 9.80 18.14
C ILE A 224 -5.96 10.55 17.33
N GLY A 225 -5.63 11.76 16.88
CA GLY A 225 -6.50 12.57 16.03
C GLY A 225 -6.88 11.82 14.75
N MET A 226 -5.92 11.17 14.10
CA MET A 226 -6.17 10.42 12.87
C MET A 226 -7.06 9.19 13.11
N VAL A 227 -6.88 8.44 14.21
CA VAL A 227 -7.78 7.33 14.56
C VAL A 227 -9.21 7.84 14.77
N VAL A 228 -9.39 8.96 15.47
CA VAL A 228 -10.72 9.60 15.62
C VAL A 228 -11.28 10.00 14.26
N THR A 229 -10.47 10.58 13.38
CA THR A 229 -10.88 10.91 12.00
C THR A 229 -11.33 9.66 11.24
N LEU A 230 -10.59 8.55 11.31
CA LEU A 230 -10.99 7.29 10.66
C LEU A 230 -12.33 6.76 11.20
N ILE A 231 -12.56 6.83 12.51
CA ILE A 231 -13.85 6.45 13.11
C ILE A 231 -14.97 7.33 12.57
N ILE A 232 -14.78 8.66 12.52
CA ILE A 232 -15.77 9.59 11.97
C ILE A 232 -16.04 9.27 10.49
N LEU A 233 -15.00 9.01 9.69
CA LEU A 233 -15.14 8.61 8.29
C LEU A 233 -15.86 7.27 8.13
N GLY A 234 -15.74 6.35 9.11
CA GLY A 234 -16.52 5.13 9.18
C GLY A 234 -18.02 5.38 9.42
N VAL A 235 -18.36 6.44 10.16
CA VAL A 235 -19.77 6.83 10.44
C VAL A 235 -20.39 7.52 9.24
N ILE A 236 -19.70 8.51 8.66
CA ILE A 236 -20.26 9.38 7.62
C ILE A 236 -20.00 8.89 6.20
N GLY A 237 -19.09 7.94 6.02
CA GLY A 237 -18.57 7.51 4.74
C GLY A 237 -18.55 5.99 4.61
N TRP A 238 -17.35 5.41 4.54
CA TRP A 238 -17.17 4.00 4.29
C TRP A 238 -16.92 3.20 5.59
N PRO A 239 -17.81 2.24 5.97
CA PRO A 239 -17.66 1.48 7.21
C PRO A 239 -16.37 0.67 7.34
N GLY A 240 -15.67 0.39 6.23
CA GLY A 240 -14.37 -0.29 6.25
C GLY A 240 -13.30 0.46 7.08
N TRP A 241 -13.49 1.77 7.31
CA TRP A 241 -12.61 2.52 8.20
C TRP A 241 -12.61 2.05 9.65
N TYR A 242 -13.69 1.43 10.14
CA TYR A 242 -13.70 0.86 11.48
C TYR A 242 -12.70 -0.30 11.61
N ILE A 243 -12.62 -1.15 10.59
CA ILE A 243 -11.68 -2.27 10.56
C ILE A 243 -10.26 -1.74 10.65
N TRP A 244 -9.93 -0.73 9.83
CA TRP A 244 -8.60 -0.12 9.84
C TRP A 244 -8.30 0.62 11.14
N ALA A 245 -9.25 1.37 11.70
CA ALA A 245 -9.06 2.06 12.98
C ALA A 245 -8.76 1.07 14.11
N ILE A 246 -9.46 -0.08 14.15
CA ILE A 246 -9.24 -1.15 15.13
C ILE A 246 -7.86 -1.80 14.90
N LEU A 247 -7.56 -2.25 13.67
CA LEU A 247 -6.31 -2.93 13.34
C LEU A 247 -5.09 -2.06 13.66
N ILE A 248 -5.11 -0.79 13.25
CA ILE A 248 -4.00 0.14 13.47
C ILE A 248 -3.85 0.46 14.96
N SER A 249 -4.95 0.54 15.72
CA SER A 249 -4.88 0.74 17.17
C SER A 249 -4.17 -0.42 17.89
N PHE A 250 -4.33 -1.66 17.41
CA PHE A 250 -3.60 -2.82 17.93
C PHE A 250 -2.10 -2.81 17.63
N LEU A 251 -1.68 -2.18 16.53
CA LEU A 251 -0.26 -1.99 16.21
C LEU A 251 0.44 -0.98 17.14
N GLY A 252 -0.34 -0.20 17.89
CA GLY A 252 0.13 0.83 18.80
C GLY A 252 0.22 2.20 18.17
N LEU A 253 -0.17 3.23 18.92
CA LEU A 253 -0.22 4.62 18.44
C LEU A 253 1.09 5.39 18.66
N HIS A 254 2.04 4.79 19.37
CA HIS A 254 3.30 5.39 19.76
C HIS A 254 4.43 4.93 18.87
N HIS A 255 5.28 5.87 18.49
CA HIS A 255 6.55 5.58 17.85
C HIS A 255 7.70 5.48 18.88
N PRO A 256 8.58 4.46 18.81
CA PRO A 256 9.73 4.35 19.70
C PRO A 256 10.77 5.45 19.41
N PRO A 257 11.32 6.12 20.43
CA PRO A 257 12.17 7.28 20.20
C PRO A 257 13.49 6.94 19.49
N THR A 258 13.98 7.87 18.67
CA THR A 258 15.35 7.81 18.12
C THR A 258 16.35 8.41 19.12
N ILE A 259 17.64 8.08 18.96
CA ILE A 259 18.70 8.57 19.87
C ILE A 259 18.93 10.08 19.67
N ASP A 260 18.70 10.56 18.45
CA ASP A 260 18.93 11.93 18.00
C ASP A 260 17.62 12.74 17.87
N GLU A 261 16.62 12.45 18.72
CA GLU A 261 15.30 13.10 18.68
C GLU A 261 15.40 14.64 18.64
N ASP A 262 16.32 15.21 19.44
CA ASP A 262 16.53 16.65 19.58
C ASP A 262 17.34 17.29 18.43
N VAL A 263 17.96 16.50 17.56
CA VAL A 263 18.76 17.02 16.43
C VAL A 263 17.81 17.49 15.32
N PRO A 264 17.82 18.76 14.90
CA PRO A 264 16.90 19.23 13.87
C PRO A 264 17.18 18.57 12.51
N LEU A 265 16.13 18.35 11.72
CA LEU A 265 16.27 17.88 10.34
C LEU A 265 16.85 18.98 9.46
N ASP A 266 17.74 18.63 8.53
CA ASP A 266 18.17 19.55 7.48
C ASP A 266 17.02 19.85 6.49
N LEU A 267 17.23 20.85 5.63
CA LEU A 267 16.22 21.29 4.67
C LEU A 267 15.80 20.16 3.71
N LYS A 268 16.73 19.30 3.29
CA LYS A 268 16.43 18.22 2.33
C LYS A 268 15.45 17.22 2.95
N HIS A 269 15.69 16.78 4.17
CA HIS A 269 14.82 15.83 4.86
C HIS A 269 13.48 16.45 5.24
N GLN A 270 13.45 17.76 5.57
CA GLN A 270 12.19 18.47 5.74
C GLN A 270 11.36 18.48 4.45
N LEU A 271 11.98 18.74 3.29
CA LEU A 271 11.28 18.70 2.00
C LEU A 271 10.74 17.30 1.67
N ILE A 272 11.49 16.23 1.97
CA ILE A 272 11.02 14.84 1.80
C ILE A 272 9.82 14.56 2.72
N GLY A 273 9.89 14.99 3.98
CA GLY A 273 8.80 14.81 4.94
C GLY A 273 7.53 15.53 4.53
N TRP A 274 7.62 16.83 4.19
CA TRP A 274 6.48 17.61 3.72
C TRP A 274 5.95 17.10 2.38
N GLY A 275 6.84 16.70 1.46
CA GLY A 275 6.46 16.06 0.20
C GLY A 275 5.66 14.77 0.42
N SER A 276 6.00 13.99 1.44
CA SER A 276 5.26 12.78 1.81
C SER A 276 3.89 13.09 2.41
N ILE A 277 3.73 14.20 3.14
CA ILE A 277 2.42 14.68 3.61
C ILE A 277 1.56 15.12 2.43
N VAL A 278 2.13 15.83 1.45
CA VAL A 278 1.42 16.17 0.21
C VAL A 278 1.00 14.90 -0.53
N LEU A 279 1.91 13.92 -0.63
CA LEU A 279 1.64 12.62 -1.22
C LEU A 279 0.47 11.90 -0.53
N PHE A 280 0.43 11.91 0.80
CA PHE A 280 -0.71 11.42 1.56
C PHE A 280 -2.00 12.14 1.16
N ILE A 281 -2.02 13.47 1.16
CA ILE A 281 -3.22 14.25 0.84
C ILE A 281 -3.74 13.96 -0.57
N VAL A 282 -2.85 13.85 -1.57
CA VAL A 282 -3.28 13.61 -2.96
C VAL A 282 -3.71 12.17 -3.24
N THR A 283 -3.29 11.23 -2.39
CA THR A 283 -3.67 9.81 -2.50
C THR A 283 -4.77 9.40 -1.54
N PHE A 284 -5.05 10.17 -0.49
CA PHE A 284 -6.05 9.83 0.52
C PHE A 284 -7.48 9.91 -0.01
N MET A 285 -8.30 8.96 0.44
CA MET A 285 -9.62 8.70 -0.11
C MET A 285 -10.63 8.54 1.02
N PRO A 286 -11.33 9.60 1.44
CA PRO A 286 -12.27 9.51 2.56
C PRO A 286 -13.36 8.45 2.38
N VAL A 287 -13.80 8.24 1.14
CA VAL A 287 -14.80 7.23 0.77
C VAL A 287 -14.25 6.40 -0.40
N PRO A 288 -13.47 5.35 -0.13
CA PRO A 288 -12.80 4.58 -1.18
C PRO A 288 -13.78 3.69 -1.96
N PHE A 289 -14.87 3.26 -1.33
CA PHE A 289 -15.92 2.47 -1.96
C PHE A 289 -17.28 3.10 -1.68
N LYS A 290 -18.06 3.30 -2.72
CA LYS A 290 -19.45 3.78 -2.68
C LYS A 290 -20.35 2.63 -3.15
N ILE A 291 -21.39 2.37 -2.37
CA ILE A 291 -22.46 1.40 -2.69
C ILE A 291 -23.65 2.19 -3.23
#